data_AF-A0A358N0D2-F1
#
_entry.id   AF-A0A358N0D2-F1
#
_cell.length_a   1.000
_cell.length_b   1.000
_cell.length_c   1.000
_cell.angle_alpha   90.00
_cell.angle_beta   90.00
_cell.angle_gamma   90.00
#
_symmetry.space_group_name_H-M   'P 1'
#
loop_
_entity.id
_entity.type
_entity.pdbx_description
1 polymer ?
#
loop_
_entity_poly.entity_id
_entity_poly.type
_entity_poly.pdbx_seq_one_letter_code
_entity_poly.pdbx_strand_id
1 'polypeptide(L)'
;MSDTEQTENFVQQLTESQGRLFGYVYSMLGEHSQAMDVVQETNLVLWRKKAEFRDGAPFMPWALAIARFQVLAHVRDQGRDKCLLDTELVAALSEETERQTDQLETMRLALRKCMSDLPPD
;
A
#
# COMPACT_ATOMS: atom_id res chain seq x y z
N MET A 1 18.80 -19.38 -1.13
CA MET A 1 17.42 -19.64 -0.67
C MET A 1 16.75 -20.50 -1.71
N SER A 2 15.98 -21.50 -1.29
CA SER A 2 15.11 -22.27 -2.20
C SER A 2 14.03 -21.36 -2.79
N ASP A 3 13.56 -21.60 -4.01
CA ASP A 3 12.46 -20.82 -4.63
C ASP A 3 11.19 -20.82 -3.75
N THR A 4 10.97 -21.90 -3.01
CA THR A 4 9.91 -22.01 -1.99
C THR A 4 10.09 -20.99 -0.86
N GLU A 5 11.29 -20.89 -0.30
CA GLU A 5 11.60 -19.95 0.81
C GLU A 5 11.46 -18.49 0.37
N GLN A 6 11.87 -18.17 -0.86
CA GLN A 6 11.69 -16.83 -1.43
C GLN A 6 10.22 -16.49 -1.62
N THR A 7 9.42 -17.48 -2.06
CA THR A 7 7.98 -17.31 -2.23
C THR A 7 7.28 -17.13 -0.88
N GLU A 8 7.65 -17.89 0.15
CA GLU A 8 7.10 -17.73 1.50
C GLU A 8 7.44 -16.36 2.09
N ASN A 9 8.70 -15.91 1.96
CA ASN A 9 9.10 -14.58 2.41
C ASN A 9 8.32 -13.47 1.70
N PHE A 10 8.14 -13.59 0.38
CA PHE A 10 7.33 -12.67 -0.40
C PHE A 10 5.88 -12.62 0.09
N VAL A 11 5.25 -13.78 0.29
CA VAL A 11 3.86 -13.86 0.78
C VAL A 11 3.73 -13.25 2.18
N GLN A 12 4.72 -13.47 3.05
CA GLN A 12 4.76 -12.84 4.36
C GLN A 12 4.80 -11.31 4.25
N GLN A 13 5.74 -10.76 3.49
CA GLN A 13 5.85 -9.31 3.29
C GLN A 13 4.60 -8.70 2.66
N LEU A 14 4.00 -9.40 1.68
CA LEU A 14 2.75 -9.00 1.04
C LEU A 14 1.61 -8.93 2.05
N THR A 15 1.47 -9.95 2.90
CA THR A 15 0.38 -10.07 3.87
C THR A 15 0.52 -9.04 5.01
N GLU A 16 1.73 -8.84 5.53
CA GLU A 16 2.04 -7.83 6.56
C GLU A 16 1.78 -6.40 6.07
N SER A 17 1.88 -6.17 4.76
CA SER A 17 1.68 -4.85 4.14
C SER A 17 0.22 -4.54 3.80
N GLN A 18 -0.72 -5.49 3.90
CA GLN A 18 -2.09 -5.32 3.38
C GLN A 18 -2.85 -4.15 4.00
N GLY A 19 -2.76 -3.97 5.33
CA GLY A 19 -3.46 -2.87 5.99
C GLY A 19 -3.00 -1.49 5.53
N ARG A 20 -1.68 -1.33 5.32
CA ARG A 20 -1.08 -0.07 4.82
C ARG A 20 -1.39 0.15 3.34
N LEU A 21 -1.32 -0.92 2.54
CA LEU A 21 -1.65 -0.88 1.13
C LEU A 21 -3.12 -0.49 0.92
N PHE A 22 -4.04 -1.09 1.68
CA PHE A 22 -5.45 -0.73 1.67
C PHE A 22 -5.69 0.71 2.12
N GLY A 23 -5.08 1.14 3.24
CA GLY A 23 -5.22 2.52 3.72
C GLY A 23 -4.78 3.55 2.68
N TYR A 24 -3.66 3.31 2.00
CA TYR A 24 -3.20 4.14 0.89
C TYR A 24 -4.22 4.20 -0.24
N VAL A 25 -4.65 3.05 -0.78
CA VAL A 25 -5.61 3.01 -1.89
C VAL A 25 -6.96 3.63 -1.49
N TYR A 26 -7.44 3.35 -0.29
CA TYR A 26 -8.70 3.89 0.23
C TYR A 26 -8.64 5.42 0.36
N SER A 27 -7.51 5.99 0.82
CA SER A 27 -7.35 7.45 0.88
C SER A 27 -7.47 8.14 -0.48
N MET A 28 -7.16 7.41 -1.56
CA MET A 28 -7.18 7.91 -2.93
C MET A 28 -8.56 7.79 -3.59
N LEU A 29 -9.32 6.74 -3.27
CA LEU A 29 -10.59 6.43 -3.92
C LEU A 29 -11.81 6.82 -3.07
N GLY A 30 -11.67 6.87 -1.75
CA GLY A 30 -12.75 7.21 -0.80
C GLY A 30 -13.91 6.20 -0.75
N GLU A 31 -13.81 5.08 -1.47
CA GLU A 31 -14.85 4.06 -1.55
C GLU A 31 -14.23 2.68 -1.27
N HIS A 32 -14.85 1.95 -0.34
CA HIS A 32 -14.28 0.73 0.22
C HIS A 32 -14.22 -0.41 -0.81
N SER A 33 -15.27 -0.62 -1.61
CA SER A 33 -15.31 -1.73 -2.57
C SER A 33 -14.28 -1.54 -3.69
N GLN A 34 -14.19 -0.34 -4.24
CA GLN A 34 -13.20 0.04 -5.23
C GLN A 34 -11.77 -0.04 -4.69
N ALA A 35 -11.56 0.35 -3.43
CA ALA A 35 -10.26 0.22 -2.80
C ALA A 35 -9.84 -1.25 -2.67
N MET A 36 -10.75 -2.15 -2.29
CA MET A 36 -10.45 -3.58 -2.26
C MET A 36 -10.10 -4.13 -3.65
N ASP A 37 -10.84 -3.74 -4.68
CA ASP A 37 -10.59 -4.18 -6.06
C ASP A 37 -9.19 -3.75 -6.52
N VAL A 38 -8.83 -2.48 -6.31
CA VAL A 38 -7.51 -1.95 -6.68
C VAL A 38 -6.37 -2.58 -5.87
N VAL A 39 -6.59 -2.87 -4.58
CA VAL A 39 -5.62 -3.63 -3.77
C VAL A 39 -5.44 -5.04 -4.32
N GLN A 40 -6.52 -5.70 -4.73
CA GLN A 40 -6.45 -7.04 -5.30
C GLN A 40 -5.67 -7.05 -6.63
N GLU A 41 -5.94 -6.10 -7.53
CA GLU A 41 -5.18 -5.95 -8.77
C GLU A 41 -3.70 -5.64 -8.50
N THR A 42 -3.44 -4.81 -7.49
CA THR A 42 -2.06 -4.53 -7.03
C THR A 42 -1.38 -5.82 -6.58
N ASN A 43 -2.04 -6.64 -5.76
CA ASN A 43 -1.51 -7.93 -5.31
C ASN A 43 -1.20 -8.87 -6.49
N LEU A 44 -2.04 -8.91 -7.52
CA LEU A 44 -1.80 -9.70 -8.73
C LEU A 44 -0.56 -9.23 -9.49
N VAL A 45 -0.36 -7.91 -9.61
CA VAL A 45 0.83 -7.35 -10.27
C VAL A 45 2.08 -7.60 -9.45
N LEU A 46 2.02 -7.42 -8.12
CA LEU A 46 3.11 -7.75 -7.22
C LEU A 46 3.52 -9.21 -7.37
N TRP A 47 2.55 -10.13 -7.36
CA TRP A 47 2.82 -11.56 -7.53
C TRP A 47 3.49 -11.88 -8.88
N ARG A 48 2.96 -11.33 -9.98
CA ARG A 48 3.55 -11.50 -11.32
C ARG A 48 4.98 -10.97 -11.40
N LYS A 49 5.29 -9.92 -10.64
CA LYS A 49 6.61 -9.28 -10.55
C LYS A 49 7.47 -9.78 -9.40
N LYS A 50 7.10 -10.85 -8.69
CA LYS A 50 7.86 -11.34 -7.51
C LYS A 50 9.34 -11.58 -7.80
N ALA A 51 9.66 -12.06 -9.00
CA ALA A 51 11.03 -12.33 -9.44
C ALA A 51 11.86 -11.05 -9.70
N GLU A 52 11.21 -9.91 -9.89
CA GLU A 52 11.86 -8.60 -10.03
C GLU A 52 12.15 -7.95 -8.67
N PHE A 53 11.53 -8.43 -7.59
CA PHE A 53 11.74 -7.91 -6.25
C PHE A 53 13.13 -8.29 -5.75
N ARG A 54 13.89 -7.29 -5.30
CA ARG A 54 15.26 -7.49 -4.82
C ARG A 54 15.24 -7.87 -3.35
N ASP A 55 15.78 -9.04 -3.04
CA ASP A 55 15.99 -9.47 -1.66
C ASP A 55 16.72 -8.37 -0.85
N GLY A 56 16.14 -8.01 0.30
CA GLY A 56 16.65 -6.97 1.20
C GLY A 56 16.20 -5.54 0.91
N ALA A 57 15.49 -5.28 -0.20
CA ALA A 57 14.85 -3.99 -0.42
C ALA A 57 13.57 -3.85 0.44
N PRO A 58 13.17 -2.63 0.84
CA PRO A 58 11.91 -2.43 1.55
C PRO A 58 10.72 -2.73 0.62
N PHE A 59 9.84 -3.63 1.04
CA PHE A 59 8.67 -4.07 0.26
C PHE A 59 7.66 -2.94 0.01
N MET A 60 7.36 -2.16 1.05
CA MET A 60 6.26 -1.19 1.02
C MET A 60 6.45 -0.09 -0.06
N PRO A 61 7.61 0.57 -0.20
CA PRO A 61 7.82 1.54 -1.28
C PRO A 61 7.61 0.95 -2.68
N TRP A 62 8.04 -0.30 -2.90
CA TRP A 62 7.82 -1.00 -4.16
C TRP A 62 6.34 -1.30 -4.40
N ALA A 63 5.63 -1.75 -3.35
CA ALA A 63 4.20 -2.00 -3.41
C ALA A 63 3.37 -0.73 -3.64
N LEU A 64 3.71 0.38 -2.98
CA LEU A 64 3.06 1.68 -3.19
C LEU A 64 3.27 2.21 -4.61
N ALA A 65 4.47 2.03 -5.18
CA ALA A 65 4.74 2.42 -6.55
C ALA A 65 3.82 1.69 -7.54
N ILE A 66 3.62 0.38 -7.35
CA ILE A 66 2.68 -0.42 -8.17
C ILE A 66 1.23 0.01 -7.91
N ALA A 67 0.85 0.18 -6.64
CA ALA A 67 -0.49 0.60 -6.24
C ALA A 67 -0.88 1.95 -6.86
N ARG A 68 0.04 2.91 -6.91
CA ARG A 68 -0.16 4.21 -7.55
C ARG A 68 -0.58 4.05 -9.01
N PHE A 69 0.07 3.17 -9.77
CA PHE A 69 -0.33 2.91 -11.16
C PHE A 69 -1.69 2.23 -11.26
N GLN A 70 -2.04 1.32 -10.34
CA GLN A 70 -3.36 0.69 -10.33
C GLN A 70 -4.47 1.70 -10.00
N VAL A 71 -4.25 2.59 -9.04
CA VAL A 71 -5.16 3.70 -8.72
C VAL A 71 -5.37 4.59 -9.95
N LEU A 72 -4.29 5.01 -10.62
CA LEU A 72 -4.38 5.85 -11.81
C LEU A 72 -5.13 5.15 -12.95
N ALA A 73 -4.89 3.86 -13.17
CA ALA A 73 -5.61 3.07 -14.16
C ALA A 73 -7.11 2.99 -13.82
N HIS A 74 -7.44 2.69 -12.56
CA HIS A 74 -8.82 2.63 -12.08
C HIS A 74 -9.55 3.96 -12.23
N VAL A 75 -8.94 5.07 -11.80
CA VAL A 75 -9.52 6.42 -11.95
C VAL A 75 -9.71 6.78 -13.42
N ARG A 76 -8.74 6.46 -14.29
CA ARG A 76 -8.88 6.70 -15.74
C ARG A 76 -10.03 5.89 -16.34
N ASP A 77 -10.15 4.62 -15.95
CA ASP A 77 -11.13 3.70 -16.52
C ASP A 77 -12.55 4.04 -16.00
N GLN A 78 -12.68 4.57 -14.78
CA GLN A 78 -13.93 5.15 -14.27
C GLN A 78 -14.25 6.55 -14.81
N GLY A 79 -13.23 7.38 -15.04
CA GLY A 79 -13.37 8.72 -15.60
C GLY A 79 -13.91 8.73 -17.04
N ARG A 80 -13.87 7.58 -17.74
CA ARG A 80 -14.56 7.38 -19.01
C ARG A 80 -16.09 7.38 -18.88
N ASP A 81 -16.64 7.09 -17.71
CA ASP A 81 -18.09 7.12 -17.46
C ASP A 81 -18.55 8.37 -16.67
N LYS A 82 -17.74 8.91 -15.74
CA LYS A 82 -18.09 10.12 -14.94
C LYS A 82 -16.83 10.84 -14.43
N CYS A 83 -16.28 11.81 -15.16
CA CYS A 83 -15.14 12.58 -14.67
C CYS A 83 -15.58 13.60 -13.60
N LEU A 84 -15.10 13.45 -12.36
CA LEU A 84 -15.21 14.46 -11.28
C LEU A 84 -13.88 14.87 -10.64
N LEU A 85 -12.78 14.13 -10.87
CA LEU A 85 -11.48 14.42 -10.25
C LEU A 85 -10.37 14.36 -11.30
N ASP A 86 -9.65 15.47 -11.46
CA ASP A 86 -8.52 15.58 -12.39
C ASP A 86 -7.23 15.01 -11.77
N THR A 87 -6.30 14.59 -12.62
CA THR A 87 -5.03 13.94 -12.31
C THR A 87 -4.15 14.75 -11.36
N GLU A 88 -4.24 16.08 -11.42
CA GLU A 88 -3.52 16.98 -10.52
C GLU A 88 -4.00 16.86 -9.06
N LEU A 89 -5.32 16.72 -8.86
CA LEU A 89 -5.89 16.53 -7.53
C LEU A 89 -5.53 15.16 -6.95
N VAL A 90 -5.48 14.13 -7.79
CA VAL A 90 -5.01 12.79 -7.40
C VAL A 90 -3.55 12.88 -6.93
N ALA A 91 -2.68 13.58 -7.65
CA ALA A 91 -1.29 13.74 -7.24
C ALA A 91 -1.16 14.45 -5.87
N ALA A 92 -1.92 15.53 -5.65
CA ALA A 92 -1.92 16.26 -4.38
C ALA A 92 -2.41 15.40 -3.20
N LEU A 93 -3.45 14.58 -3.42
CA LEU A 93 -3.94 13.65 -2.40
C LEU A 93 -2.93 12.55 -2.07
N SER A 94 -2.22 12.02 -3.08
CA SER A 94 -1.16 11.03 -2.84
C SER A 94 -0.06 11.59 -1.94
N GLU A 95 0.43 12.80 -2.21
CA GLU A 95 1.47 13.45 -1.42
C GLU A 95 1.01 13.70 0.03
N GLU A 96 -0.24 14.12 0.21
CA GLU A 96 -0.83 14.30 1.55
C GLU A 96 -0.91 13.00 2.34
N THR A 97 -1.40 11.93 1.71
CA THR A 97 -1.52 10.61 2.34
C THR A 97 -0.15 10.06 2.72
N GLU A 98 0.85 10.20 1.86
CA GLU A 98 2.22 9.75 2.15
C GLU A 98 2.74 10.45 3.42
N ARG A 99 2.57 11.77 3.51
CA ARG A 99 2.95 12.56 4.70
C ARG A 99 2.21 12.14 5.97
N GLN A 100 0.91 11.86 5.88
CA GLN A 100 0.14 11.38 7.03
C GLN A 100 0.54 9.97 7.46
N THR A 101 0.88 9.10 6.51
CA THR A 101 1.35 7.73 6.78
C THR A 101 2.65 7.75 7.58
N ASP A 102 3.58 8.62 7.24
CA ASP A 102 4.86 8.78 7.98
C ASP A 102 4.64 9.27 9.42
N GLN A 103 3.69 10.20 9.62
CA GLN A 103 3.31 10.67 10.95
C GLN A 103 2.69 9.56 11.81
N LEU A 104 1.77 8.78 11.22
CA LEU A 104 1.12 7.66 11.90
C LEU A 104 2.12 6.55 12.26
N GLU A 105 3.06 6.23 11.37
CA GLU A 105 4.14 5.27 11.67
C GLU A 105 5.02 5.77 12.82
N THR A 106 5.37 7.06 12.84
CA THR A 106 6.14 7.67 13.93
C THR A 106 5.40 7.56 15.27
N MET A 107 4.10 7.90 15.29
CA MET A 107 3.26 7.80 16.48
C MET A 107 3.10 6.34 16.94
N ARG A 108 2.93 5.40 16.01
CA ARG A 108 2.83 3.96 16.29
C ARG A 108 4.12 3.40 16.89
N LEU A 109 5.29 3.86 16.44
CA LEU A 109 6.59 3.49 17.02
C LEU A 109 6.74 4.03 18.44
N ALA A 110 6.38 5.30 18.67
CA ALA A 110 6.40 5.91 19.99
C ALA A 110 5.45 5.19 20.96
N LEU A 111 4.22 4.89 20.53
CA LEU A 111 3.24 4.16 21.34
C LEU A 111 3.74 2.76 21.72
N ARG A 112 4.35 2.02 20.78
CA ARG A 112 4.93 0.70 21.07
C ARG A 112 6.00 0.77 22.16
N LYS A 113 6.85 1.80 22.13
CA LYS A 113 7.84 2.04 23.18
C LYS A 113 7.18 2.33 24.52
N CYS A 114 6.17 3.19 24.56
CA CYS A 114 5.46 3.48 25.81
C CYS A 114 4.78 2.22 26.38
N MET A 115 4.21 1.37 25.53
CA MET A 115 3.61 0.10 25.95
C MET A 115 4.64 -0.90 26.50
N SER A 116 5.89 -0.88 26.02
CA SER A 116 6.96 -1.73 26.58
C SER A 116 7.50 -1.22 27.92
N ASP A 117 7.27 0.06 28.24
CA ASP A 117 7.68 0.67 29.51
C ASP A 117 6.62 0.50 30.61
N LEU A 118 5.45 -0.09 30.29
CA LEU A 118 4.45 -0.42 31.29
C LEU A 118 4.89 -1.63 32.14
N PRO A 119 4.68 -1.60 33.47
CA PRO A 119 4.88 -2.77 34.30
C PRO A 119 3.92 -3.89 33.88
N PRO A 120 4.33 -5.17 33.94
CA PRO A 120 3.41 -6.28 33.82
C PRO A 120 2.46 -6.30 35.03
N ASP A 121 1.17 -6.55 34.79
CA ASP A 121 0.17 -6.85 35.82
C ASP A 121 0.47 -8.18 36.54
#